data_AF-A0A7M1KY19-F1
#
_entry.id   AF-A0A7M1KY19-F1
#
_cell.length_a   1.000
_cell.length_b   1.000
_cell.length_c   1.000
_cell.angle_alpha   90.00
_cell.angle_beta   90.00
_cell.angle_gamma   90.00
#
_symmetry.space_group_name_H-M   'P 1'
#
loop_
_entity.id
_entity.type
_entity.pdbx_description
1 polymer ?
#
loop_
_entity_poly.entity_id
_entity_poly.type
_entity_poly.pdbx_seq_one_letter_code
_entity_poly.pdbx_strand_id
1 'polypeptide(L)'
;MFIEELTLDCRVRNLALRTIKLYEDSHGTFIERSKITKLEDLKMLHVKRMIVSMQEEDYNASFIYTILKAVKVFINYFVEEDYMDFETKN
;
A
#
# COMPACT_ATOMS: atom_id res chain seq x y z
N MET A 1 1.73 -6.08 12.55
CA MET A 1 1.57 -7.46 12.06
C MET A 1 1.91 -7.53 10.58
N PHE A 2 1.13 -6.93 9.67
CA PHE A 2 1.43 -7.00 8.21
C PHE A 2 2.70 -6.27 7.75
N ILE A 3 3.09 -5.14 8.35
CA ILE A 3 4.30 -4.41 7.93
C ILE A 3 5.56 -5.29 8.08
N GLU A 4 5.62 -6.11 9.13
CA GLU A 4 6.76 -6.99 9.39
C GLU A 4 6.85 -8.12 8.37
N GLU A 5 5.71 -8.75 8.06
CA GLU A 5 5.59 -9.79 7.03
C GLU A 5 5.94 -9.25 5.63
N LEU A 6 5.42 -8.07 5.28
CA LEU A 6 5.74 -7.39 4.02
C LEU A 6 7.22 -7.00 3.92
N THR A 7 7.82 -6.61 5.05
CA THR A 7 9.25 -6.32 5.12
C THR A 7 10.07 -7.60 4.92
N LEU A 8 9.62 -8.72 5.47
CA LEU A 8 10.25 -10.02 5.26
C LEU A 8 10.10 -10.48 3.80
N ASP A 9 8.92 -10.36 3.18
CA ASP A 9 8.73 -10.65 1.75
C ASP A 9 9.68 -9.82 0.87
N CYS A 10 9.77 -8.52 1.14
CA CYS A 10 10.68 -7.65 0.40
C CYS A 10 12.16 -8.07 0.56
N ARG A 11 12.54 -8.58 1.73
CA ARG A 11 13.90 -9.15 1.96
C ARG A 11 14.09 -10.47 1.23
N VAL A 12 13.10 -11.36 1.24
CA VAL A 12 13.12 -12.63 0.49
C VAL A 12 13.29 -12.37 -1.01
N ARG A 13 12.64 -11.33 -1.53
CA ARG A 13 12.76 -10.86 -2.92
C ARG A 13 14.05 -10.07 -3.21
N ASN A 14 14.94 -9.96 -2.22
CA ASN A 14 16.22 -9.27 -2.30
C ASN A 14 16.10 -7.81 -2.80
N LEU A 15 15.05 -7.10 -2.35
CA LEU A 15 14.89 -5.68 -2.67
C LEU A 15 15.94 -4.85 -1.92
N ALA A 16 16.36 -3.73 -2.53
CA ALA A 16 17.29 -2.81 -1.89
C ALA A 16 16.72 -2.26 -0.58
N LEU A 17 17.55 -2.12 0.46
CA LEU A 17 17.14 -1.59 1.78
C LEU A 17 16.41 -0.25 1.70
N ARG A 18 16.81 0.62 0.76
CA ARG A 18 16.13 1.90 0.51
C ARG A 18 14.70 1.70 0.03
N THR A 19 14.46 0.71 -0.83
CA THR A 19 13.13 0.35 -1.33
C THR A 19 12.26 -0.21 -0.21
N ILE A 20 12.84 -1.07 0.65
CA ILE A 20 12.15 -1.61 1.82
C ILE A 20 11.71 -0.48 2.75
N LYS A 21 12.62 0.44 3.06
CA LYS A 21 12.31 1.59 3.91
C LYS A 21 11.22 2.47 3.32
N LEU A 22 11.31 2.75 2.02
CA LEU A 22 10.29 3.51 1.30
C LEU A 22 8.91 2.86 1.40
N TYR A 23 8.86 1.54 1.30
CA TYR A 23 7.62 0.78 1.40
C TYR A 23 7.06 0.80 2.82
N GLU A 24 7.88 0.62 3.86
CA GLU A 24 7.48 0.79 5.27
C GLU A 24 6.85 2.17 5.52
N ASP A 25 7.50 3.24 5.05
CA ASP A 25 7.03 4.61 5.27
C ASP A 25 5.72 4.89 4.51
N SER A 26 5.64 4.41 3.26
CA SER A 26 4.43 4.54 2.43
C SER A 26 3.25 3.78 3.04
N HIS A 27 3.50 2.65 3.68
CA HIS A 27 2.48 1.88 4.39
C HIS A 27 1.96 2.55 5.63
N GLY A 28 2.85 3.10 6.46
CA GLY A 28 2.42 3.86 7.63
C GLY A 28 1.44 4.95 7.22
N THR A 29 1.77 5.68 6.15
CA THR A 29 0.91 6.71 5.57
C THR A 29 -0.42 6.14 5.05
N PHE A 30 -0.39 5.01 4.33
CA PHE A 30 -1.61 4.39 3.81
C PHE A 30 -2.56 3.92 4.92
N ILE A 31 -2.04 3.25 5.95
CA ILE A 31 -2.84 2.73 7.06
C ILE A 31 -3.47 3.89 7.84
N GLU A 32 -2.70 4.92 8.15
CA GLU A 32 -3.18 6.12 8.85
C GLU A 32 -4.32 6.80 8.09
N ARG A 33 -4.19 6.92 6.76
CA ARG A 33 -5.17 7.63 5.92
C ARG A 33 -6.38 6.80 5.51
N SER A 34 -6.23 5.49 5.34
CA SER A 34 -7.30 4.61 4.86
C SER A 34 -8.38 4.33 5.91
N LYS A 35 -8.05 4.49 7.20
CA LYS A 35 -8.94 4.21 8.35
C LYS A 35 -9.48 2.78 8.40
N ILE A 36 -8.87 1.85 7.66
CA ILE A 36 -9.26 0.44 7.72
C ILE A 36 -8.68 -0.19 8.98
N THR A 37 -9.48 -1.04 9.62
CA THR A 37 -9.05 -1.79 10.81
C THR A 37 -8.83 -3.27 10.51
N LYS A 38 -9.36 -3.75 9.37
CA LYS A 38 -9.19 -5.11 8.87
C LYS A 38 -8.74 -5.10 7.42
N LEU A 39 -7.92 -6.08 7.06
CA LEU A 39 -7.39 -6.22 5.69
C LEU A 39 -8.51 -6.59 4.70
N GLU A 40 -9.47 -7.42 5.11
CA GLU A 40 -10.64 -7.82 4.31
C GLU A 40 -11.48 -6.62 3.84
N ASP A 41 -11.47 -5.52 4.60
CA ASP A 41 -12.20 -4.30 4.27
C ASP A 41 -11.45 -3.44 3.24
N LEU A 42 -10.21 -3.78 2.90
CA LEU A 42 -9.39 -3.03 1.94
C LEU A 42 -10.01 -3.10 0.53
N LYS A 43 -10.63 -2.00 0.12
CA LYS A 43 -11.13 -1.80 -1.25
C LYS A 43 -10.30 -0.75 -1.98
N MET A 44 -10.28 -0.83 -3.31
CA MET A 44 -9.64 0.19 -4.15
C MET A 44 -10.22 1.61 -3.94
N LEU A 45 -11.44 1.71 -3.41
CA LEU A 45 -12.02 2.98 -2.96
C LEU A 45 -11.16 3.66 -1.89
N HIS A 46 -10.57 2.92 -0.95
CA HIS A 46 -9.70 3.48 0.09
C HIS A 46 -8.42 4.07 -0.50
N VAL A 47 -7.81 3.39 -1.48
CA VAL A 47 -6.65 3.89 -2.22
C VAL A 47 -7.00 5.16 -2.98
N LYS A 48 -8.13 5.18 -3.70
CA LYS A 48 -8.59 6.36 -4.45
C LYS A 48 -8.86 7.54 -3.53
N ARG A 49 -9.54 7.32 -2.39
CA ARG A 49 -9.80 8.36 -1.39
C ARG A 49 -8.52 8.94 -0.80
N MET A 50 -7.53 8.09 -0.50
CA MET A 50 -6.23 8.55 -0.03
C MET A 50 -5.56 9.45 -1.08
N ILE A 51 -5.53 9.05 -2.35
CA ILE A 51 -4.92 9.86 -3.41
C ILE A 51 -5.61 11.23 -3.51
N VAL A 52 -6.95 11.25 -3.52
CA VAL A 52 -7.71 12.51 -3.58
C VAL A 52 -7.39 13.41 -2.39
N SER A 53 -7.38 12.88 -1.17
CA SER A 53 -7.02 13.67 0.03
C SER A 53 -5.58 14.21 -0.05
N MET A 54 -4.62 13.42 -0.54
CA MET A 54 -3.25 13.90 -0.73
C MET A 54 -3.14 14.99 -1.82
N GLN A 55 -3.98 14.92 -2.86
CA GLN A 55 -4.05 15.96 -3.89
C GLN A 55 -4.67 17.25 -3.32
N GLU A 56 -5.73 17.14 -2.52
CA GLU A 56 -6.38 18.27 -1.84
C GLU A 56 -5.46 18.94 -0.80
N GLU A 57 -4.51 18.19 -0.25
CA GLU A 57 -3.47 18.67 0.67
C GLU A 57 -2.19 19.16 -0.05
N ASP A 58 -2.23 19.33 -1.39
CA ASP A 58 -1.12 19.84 -2.21
C ASP A 58 0.19 19.04 -2.11
N TYR A 59 0.13 17.73 -1.84
CA TYR A 59 1.33 16.88 -1.90
C TYR A 59 1.89 16.82 -3.32
N ASN A 60 3.21 16.77 -3.43
CA ASN A 60 3.88 16.63 -4.72
C ASN A 60 3.43 15.35 -5.45
N ALA A 61 3.09 15.47 -6.73
CA ALA A 61 2.63 14.36 -7.57
C ALA A 61 3.60 13.16 -7.61
N SER A 62 4.91 13.40 -7.58
CA SER A 62 5.94 12.35 -7.54
C SER A 62 5.89 11.56 -6.23
N PHE A 63 5.60 12.23 -5.13
CA PHE A 63 5.42 11.59 -3.83
C PHE A 63 4.15 10.74 -3.81
N ILE A 64 3.02 11.30 -4.27
CA ILE A 64 1.75 10.57 -4.41
C ILE A 64 1.94 9.32 -5.28
N TYR A 65 2.64 9.44 -6.40
CA TYR A 65 2.91 8.33 -7.31
C TYR A 65 3.78 7.24 -6.67
N THR A 66 4.74 7.65 -5.84
CA THR A 66 5.59 6.72 -5.09
C THR A 66 4.78 5.91 -4.09
N ILE A 67 3.93 6.56 -3.31
CA ILE A 67 3.02 5.88 -2.39
C ILE A 67 2.07 4.95 -3.16
N LEU A 68 1.48 5.41 -4.26
CA LEU A 68 0.58 4.59 -5.07
C LEU A 68 1.26 3.32 -5.60
N LYS A 69 2.51 3.43 -6.06
CA LYS A 69 3.28 2.27 -6.49
C LYS A 69 3.51 1.28 -5.36
N ALA A 70 3.93 1.78 -4.20
CA ALA A 70 4.12 0.94 -3.02
C ALA A 70 2.81 0.22 -2.68
N VAL A 71 1.72 0.95 -2.45
CA VAL A 71 0.41 0.38 -2.09
C VAL A 71 -0.06 -0.68 -3.09
N LYS A 72 0.14 -0.49 -4.39
CA LYS A 72 -0.22 -1.50 -5.41
C LYS A 72 0.58 -2.79 -5.30
N VAL A 73 1.89 -2.70 -5.06
CA VAL A 73 2.73 -3.90 -4.86
C VAL A 73 2.19 -4.73 -3.70
N PHE A 74 1.68 -4.07 -2.66
CA PHE A 74 1.18 -4.75 -1.47
C PHE A 74 -0.22 -5.29 -1.60
N ILE A 75 -1.11 -4.57 -2.28
CA ILE A 75 -2.41 -5.14 -2.65
C ILE A 75 -2.22 -6.41 -3.47
N ASN A 76 -1.29 -6.40 -4.43
CA ASN A 76 -0.99 -7.61 -5.21
C ASN A 76 -0.46 -8.74 -4.33
N TYR A 77 0.46 -8.46 -3.40
CA TYR A 77 0.94 -9.46 -2.43
C TYR A 77 -0.21 -10.07 -1.63
N PHE A 78 -1.11 -9.26 -1.10
CA PHE A 78 -2.26 -9.76 -0.33
C PHE A 78 -3.23 -10.60 -1.15
N VAL A 79 -3.35 -10.32 -2.45
CA VAL A 79 -4.16 -11.12 -3.37
C VAL A 79 -3.44 -12.44 -3.70
N GLU A 80 -2.12 -12.40 -3.92
CA GLU A 80 -1.30 -13.58 -4.24
C GLU A 80 -1.24 -14.58 -3.08
N GLU A 81 -1.17 -14.09 -1.84
CA GLU A 81 -1.15 -14.91 -0.63
C GLU A 81 -2.57 -15.23 -0.08
N ASP A 82 -3.62 -14.97 -0.86
CA ASP A 82 -5.02 -15.28 -0.53
C ASP A 82 -5.52 -14.60 0.77
N TYR A 83 -4.89 -13.49 1.15
CA TYR A 83 -5.33 -12.66 2.28
C TYR A 83 -6.53 -11.77 1.93
N MET A 84 -6.75 -11.51 0.64
CA MET A 84 -7.89 -10.74 0.17
C MET A 84 -8.32 -11.11 -1.26
N ASP A 85 -9.62 -11.11 -1.48
CA ASP A 85 -10.19 -11.18 -2.83
C ASP A 85 -10.30 -9.78 -3.44
N PHE A 86 -9.67 -9.58 -4.59
CA PHE A 86 -9.85 -8.38 -5.38
C PHE A 86 -10.82 -8.65 -6.53
N GLU A 87 -12.07 -8.20 -6.41
CA GLU A 87 -12.96 -8.12 -7.57
C GLU A 87 -12.42 -7.06 -8.54
N THR A 88 -11.57 -7.46 -9.49
CA THR A 88 -11.39 -6.70 -10.71
C THR A 88 -12.70 -6.81 -11.49
N LYS A 89 -13.56 -5.79 -11.40
CA LYS A 89 -14.66 -5.66 -12.35
C LYS A 89 -14.04 -5.62 -13.76
N ASN A 90 -14.27 -6.71 -14.49
CA ASN A 90 -14.10 -6.81 -15.94
C ASN A 90 -14.88 -5.72 -16.65
#